data_AF-A0A7J8G4C6-F1
#
_entry.id   AF-A0A7J8G4C6-F1
#
_cell.length_a   1.000
_cell.length_b   1.000
_cell.length_c   1.000
_cell.angle_alpha   90.00
_cell.angle_beta   90.00
_cell.angle_gamma   90.00
#
_symmetry.space_group_name_H-M   'P 1'
#
loop_
_entity.id
_entity.type
_entity.pdbx_description
1 polymer ?
#
loop_
_entity_poly.entity_id
_entity_poly.type
_entity_poly.pdbx_seq_one_letter_code
_entity_poly.pdbx_strand_id
1 'polypeptide(L)'
;MHHTSWRVRLVPVSFEDPEFKSSFSQSFSLYVKYQMAIHQDPPDECGKTEFTRFLCSSPLEAENPPNGPDCGYGSFHQQYWLDGKIIAVGVIDILPYCVSSVYLYYDPDYSFLSLGVYSALREIAFTRQLHEKTSQLSYYYMGFYIHSCPKMKYKGHYRPSDLLCPETYVWVPIEQCLPSLENSKYCRFNQDPEAVDEGRSKEPDRLQVFHKKAILPYGVYKKQRRDPSEEASVLQYASLVGQACAERMLLFRS
;
A
#
# COMPACT_ATOMS: atom_id res chain seq x y z
N MET A 1 5.27 -29.95 30.93
CA MET A 1 5.80 -29.10 29.83
C MET A 1 4.61 -28.42 29.18
N HIS A 2 4.46 -27.12 29.34
CA HIS A 2 3.47 -26.37 28.57
C HIS A 2 4.01 -26.25 27.14
N HIS A 3 3.34 -26.88 26.17
CA HIS A 3 3.67 -26.70 24.76
C HIS A 3 3.22 -25.30 24.34
N THR A 4 4.18 -24.41 24.10
CA THR A 4 3.90 -23.12 23.47
C THR A 4 3.34 -23.36 22.07
N SER A 5 2.16 -22.81 21.79
CA SER A 5 1.46 -22.94 20.51
C SER A 5 1.62 -21.68 19.70
N TRP A 6 2.34 -21.79 18.57
CA TRP A 6 2.54 -20.69 17.62
C TRP A 6 1.81 -21.00 16.31
N ARG A 7 1.02 -20.05 15.81
CA ARG A 7 0.32 -20.19 14.52
C ARG A 7 0.18 -18.84 13.81
N VAL A 8 0.26 -18.87 12.48
CA VAL A 8 -0.05 -17.73 11.62
C VAL A 8 -1.31 -18.08 10.82
N ARG A 9 -2.29 -17.18 10.80
CA ARG A 9 -3.54 -17.34 10.04
C ARG A 9 -3.67 -16.21 9.03
N LEU A 10 -4.18 -16.54 7.85
CA LEU A 10 -4.56 -15.55 6.85
C LEU A 10 -6.08 -15.46 6.87
N VAL A 11 -6.61 -14.31 7.28
CA VAL A 11 -8.05 -14.11 7.50
C VAL A 11 -8.53 -13.03 6.54
N PRO A 12 -9.51 -13.28 5.66
CA PRO A 12 -10.06 -12.26 4.78
C PRO A 12 -10.62 -11.08 5.60
N VAL A 13 -10.38 -9.85 5.14
CA VAL A 13 -10.97 -8.65 5.73
C VAL A 13 -12.44 -8.56 5.29
N SER A 14 -13.30 -9.29 5.99
CA SER A 14 -14.73 -9.32 5.69
C SER A 14 -15.54 -9.51 6.96
N PHE A 15 -16.51 -8.62 7.18
CA PHE A 15 -17.55 -8.80 8.21
C PHE A 15 -18.58 -9.87 7.84
N GLU A 16 -18.35 -10.69 6.82
CA GLU A 16 -19.10 -11.91 6.57
C GLU A 16 -18.32 -13.15 7.03
N ASP A 17 -16.98 -13.06 7.03
CA ASP A 17 -16.08 -14.14 7.42
C ASP A 17 -16.17 -14.45 8.95
N PRO A 18 -16.42 -15.71 9.35
CA PRO A 18 -16.52 -16.10 10.75
C PRO A 18 -15.23 -15.90 11.55
N GLU A 19 -14.06 -16.17 10.95
CA GLU A 19 -12.77 -16.02 11.64
C GLU A 19 -12.48 -14.54 11.90
N PHE A 20 -12.73 -13.67 10.93
CA PHE A 20 -12.60 -12.23 11.05
C PHE A 20 -13.50 -11.69 12.16
N LYS A 21 -14.79 -12.04 12.16
CA LYS A 21 -15.73 -11.68 13.22
C LYS A 21 -15.25 -12.11 14.61
N SER A 22 -14.80 -13.36 14.72
CA SER A 22 -14.40 -13.95 16.00
C SER A 22 -13.15 -13.29 16.59
N SER A 23 -12.24 -12.84 15.73
CA SER A 23 -10.96 -12.24 16.12
C SER A 23 -11.02 -10.71 16.22
N PHE A 24 -12.05 -10.06 15.68
CA PHE A 24 -12.19 -8.60 15.59
C PHE A 24 -11.90 -7.87 16.90
N SER A 25 -12.53 -8.28 18.00
CA SER A 25 -12.38 -7.60 19.30
C SER A 25 -10.95 -7.69 19.83
N GLN A 26 -10.29 -8.84 19.68
CA GLN A 26 -8.91 -9.02 20.12
C GLN A 26 -7.94 -8.23 19.23
N SER A 27 -8.18 -8.22 17.92
CA SER A 27 -7.43 -7.41 16.96
C SER A 27 -7.56 -5.91 17.25
N PHE A 28 -8.77 -5.43 17.54
CA PHE A 28 -9.01 -4.04 17.90
C PHE A 28 -8.29 -3.67 19.21
N SER A 29 -8.39 -4.48 20.27
CA SER A 29 -7.66 -4.22 21.52
C SER A 29 -6.16 -4.17 21.31
N LEU A 30 -5.62 -5.03 20.43
CA LEU A 30 -4.21 -5.02 20.06
C LEU A 30 -3.82 -3.73 19.33
N TYR A 31 -4.64 -3.28 18.36
CA TYR A 31 -4.44 -2.02 17.65
C TYR A 31 -4.38 -0.83 18.60
N VAL A 32 -5.35 -0.71 19.52
CA VAL A 32 -5.39 0.37 20.52
C VAL A 32 -4.12 0.36 21.37
N LYS A 33 -3.73 -0.80 21.88
CA LYS A 33 -2.49 -0.95 22.67
C LYS A 33 -1.27 -0.50 21.88
N TYR A 34 -1.18 -0.88 20.62
CA TYR A 34 -0.08 -0.52 19.73
C TYR A 34 -0.04 0.99 19.46
N GLN A 35 -1.16 1.61 19.09
CA GLN A 35 -1.20 3.06 18.80
C GLN A 35 -0.76 3.89 20.00
N MET A 36 -1.35 3.63 21.16
CA MET A 36 -1.03 4.36 22.38
C MET A 36 0.44 4.19 22.80
N ALA A 37 1.00 2.99 22.67
CA ALA A 37 2.36 2.72 23.11
C ALA A 37 3.44 3.16 22.09
N ILE A 38 3.21 2.97 20.79
CA ILE A 38 4.23 3.14 19.74
C ILE A 38 4.09 4.45 18.99
N HIS A 39 2.85 4.89 18.75
CA HIS A 39 2.54 6.15 18.08
C HIS A 39 2.26 7.30 19.05
N GLN A 40 1.97 6.98 20.33
CA GLN A 40 1.60 7.97 21.36
C GLN A 40 0.28 8.70 21.03
N ASP A 41 -0.58 8.05 20.25
CA ASP A 41 -1.90 8.56 19.92
C ASP A 41 -2.78 8.55 21.17
N PRO A 42 -3.63 9.57 21.37
CA PRO A 42 -4.50 9.63 22.52
C PRO A 42 -5.65 8.59 22.39
N PRO A 43 -6.21 8.09 23.50
CA PRO A 43 -7.19 7.00 23.48
C PRO A 43 -8.45 7.29 22.63
N ASP A 44 -8.86 8.55 22.54
CA ASP A 44 -10.01 9.03 21.77
C ASP A 44 -9.78 9.02 20.26
N GLU A 45 -8.52 9.03 19.80
CA GLU A 45 -8.15 8.86 18.39
C GLU A 45 -7.99 7.38 17.98
N CYS A 46 -8.00 6.47 18.95
CA CYS A 46 -7.84 5.03 18.73
C CYS A 46 -9.19 4.28 18.62
N GLY A 47 -10.25 4.97 18.21
CA GLY A 47 -11.60 4.44 18.22
C GLY A 47 -11.84 3.27 17.25
N LYS A 48 -12.93 2.54 17.51
CA LYS A 48 -13.34 1.40 16.67
C LYS A 48 -13.69 1.82 15.24
N THR A 49 -14.21 3.05 15.06
CA THR A 49 -14.56 3.60 13.74
C THR A 49 -13.30 3.81 12.91
N GLU A 50 -12.26 4.38 13.50
CA GLU A 50 -10.97 4.67 12.89
C GLU A 50 -10.28 3.36 12.51
N PHE A 51 -10.21 2.40 13.45
CA PHE A 51 -9.70 1.05 13.19
C PHE A 51 -10.45 0.38 12.04
N THR A 52 -11.79 0.44 12.04
CA THR A 52 -12.59 -0.22 11.01
C THR A 52 -12.35 0.42 9.64
N ARG A 53 -12.43 1.75 9.56
CA ARG A 53 -12.23 2.50 8.32
C ARG A 53 -10.85 2.29 7.73
N PHE A 54 -9.82 2.23 8.58
CA PHE A 54 -8.43 2.15 8.14
C PHE A 54 -7.99 0.72 7.81
N LEU A 55 -8.37 -0.26 8.63
CA LEU A 55 -7.79 -1.61 8.59
C LEU A 55 -8.79 -2.73 8.34
N CYS A 56 -10.09 -2.45 8.35
CA CYS A 56 -11.16 -3.44 8.18
C CYS A 56 -12.11 -3.12 7.02
N SER A 57 -11.90 -2.01 6.32
CA SER A 57 -12.69 -1.58 5.17
C SER A 57 -11.74 -1.40 3.99
N SER A 58 -11.85 -2.32 3.03
CA SER A 58 -11.04 -2.29 1.82
C SER A 58 -11.86 -1.81 0.61
N PRO A 59 -11.29 -0.95 -0.26
CA PRO A 59 -11.89 -0.65 -1.56
C PRO A 59 -11.68 -1.78 -2.58
N LEU A 60 -10.87 -2.80 -2.26
CA LEU A 60 -10.61 -3.92 -3.15
C LEU A 60 -11.77 -4.92 -3.10
N GLU A 61 -12.26 -5.30 -4.27
CA GLU A 61 -13.22 -6.39 -4.41
C GLU A 61 -12.47 -7.72 -4.30
N ALA A 62 -12.98 -8.64 -3.48
CA ALA A 62 -12.40 -9.95 -3.33
C ALA A 62 -12.69 -10.80 -4.56
N GLU A 63 -11.65 -11.43 -5.13
CA GLU A 63 -11.76 -12.23 -6.34
C GLU A 63 -11.08 -13.59 -6.18
N ASN A 64 -11.72 -14.65 -6.68
CA ASN A 64 -11.18 -16.02 -6.69
C ASN A 64 -11.13 -16.58 -8.11
N PRO A 65 -10.29 -16.03 -9.00
CA PRO A 65 -10.20 -16.53 -10.37
C PRO A 65 -9.54 -17.93 -10.40
N PRO A 66 -9.86 -18.80 -11.38
CA PRO A 66 -9.31 -20.15 -11.46
C PRO A 66 -7.78 -20.25 -11.50
N ASN A 67 -7.11 -19.21 -12.01
CA ASN A 67 -5.64 -19.13 -12.11
C ASN A 67 -5.01 -18.24 -11.02
N GLY A 68 -5.80 -17.84 -10.02
CA GLY A 68 -5.35 -17.05 -8.88
C GLY A 68 -4.79 -17.93 -7.73
N PRO A 69 -4.31 -17.29 -6.66
CA PRO A 69 -3.91 -17.99 -5.45
C PRO A 69 -5.12 -18.62 -4.76
N ASP A 70 -4.93 -19.73 -4.03
CA ASP A 70 -6.03 -20.44 -3.34
C ASP A 70 -6.79 -19.55 -2.35
N CYS A 71 -6.11 -18.57 -1.76
CA CYS A 71 -6.70 -17.63 -0.82
C CYS A 71 -7.50 -16.51 -1.50
N GLY A 72 -7.41 -16.38 -2.82
CA GLY A 72 -7.99 -15.26 -3.56
C GLY A 72 -7.15 -13.98 -3.52
N TYR A 73 -7.62 -13.01 -4.29
CA TYR A 73 -7.18 -11.62 -4.23
C TYR A 73 -8.09 -10.80 -3.31
N GLY A 74 -7.54 -9.72 -2.74
CA GLY A 74 -8.24 -8.83 -1.83
C GLY A 74 -7.41 -8.48 -0.60
N SER A 75 -8.05 -7.98 0.45
CA SER A 75 -7.41 -7.59 1.69
C SER A 75 -7.55 -8.65 2.78
N PHE A 76 -6.47 -8.88 3.53
CA PHE A 76 -6.38 -9.92 4.54
C PHE A 76 -5.69 -9.40 5.82
N HIS A 77 -6.08 -9.96 6.96
CA HIS A 77 -5.30 -9.90 8.20
C HIS A 77 -4.46 -11.17 8.31
N GLN A 78 -3.15 -11.02 8.22
CA GLN A 78 -2.20 -12.04 8.61
C GLN A 78 -2.00 -11.97 10.14
N GLN A 79 -2.72 -12.84 10.85
CA GLN A 79 -2.77 -12.85 12.31
C GLN A 79 -1.71 -13.79 12.90
N TYR A 80 -0.92 -13.27 13.83
CA TYR A 80 0.14 -13.99 14.53
C TYR A 80 -0.34 -14.34 15.94
N TRP A 81 -0.46 -15.63 16.22
CA TRP A 81 -1.03 -16.13 17.46
C TRP A 81 0.03 -16.88 18.28
N LEU A 82 0.07 -16.56 19.57
CA LEU A 82 0.89 -17.23 20.58
C LEU A 82 -0.01 -17.63 21.76
N ASP A 83 -0.05 -18.92 22.08
CA ASP A 83 -0.82 -19.47 23.20
C ASP A 83 -2.29 -19.02 23.23
N GLY A 84 -2.92 -18.96 22.06
CA GLY A 84 -4.31 -18.56 21.90
C GLY A 84 -4.56 -17.05 21.92
N LYS A 85 -3.51 -16.22 21.99
CA LYS A 85 -3.59 -14.76 21.93
C LYS A 85 -3.02 -14.23 20.61
N ILE A 86 -3.69 -13.29 19.96
CA ILE A 86 -3.10 -12.52 18.85
C ILE A 86 -2.05 -11.56 19.41
N ILE A 87 -0.80 -11.69 18.95
CA ILE A 87 0.31 -10.81 19.35
C ILE A 87 0.75 -9.86 18.24
N ALA A 88 0.36 -10.09 16.99
CA ALA A 88 0.56 -9.17 15.88
C ALA A 88 -0.47 -9.41 14.78
N VAL A 89 -0.73 -8.38 13.99
CA VAL A 89 -1.54 -8.48 12.77
C VAL A 89 -0.88 -7.64 11.68
N GLY A 90 -0.50 -8.31 10.59
CA GLY A 90 -0.15 -7.66 9.33
C GLY A 90 -1.40 -7.51 8.48
N VAL A 91 -1.75 -6.29 8.11
CA VAL A 91 -2.80 -6.00 7.13
C VAL A 91 -2.13 -5.98 5.77
N ILE A 92 -2.51 -6.91 4.91
CA ILE A 92 -1.91 -7.12 3.59
C ILE A 92 -2.96 -7.18 2.50
N ASP A 93 -2.61 -6.71 1.33
CA ASP A 93 -3.40 -6.93 0.10
C ASP A 93 -2.69 -7.98 -0.76
N ILE A 94 -3.45 -8.95 -1.24
CA ILE A 94 -2.99 -9.92 -2.23
C ILE A 94 -3.57 -9.48 -3.57
N LEU A 95 -2.67 -9.09 -4.48
CA LEU A 95 -2.98 -8.50 -5.77
C LEU A 95 -2.42 -9.37 -6.90
N PRO A 96 -2.87 -9.18 -8.16
CA PRO A 96 -2.44 -10.02 -9.27
C PRO A 96 -0.93 -10.12 -9.50
N TYR A 97 -0.15 -9.13 -9.08
CA TYR A 97 1.30 -9.09 -9.27
C TYR A 97 2.10 -9.08 -7.96
N CYS A 98 1.45 -8.88 -6.81
CA CYS A 98 2.16 -8.69 -5.56
C CYS A 98 1.37 -9.01 -4.29
N VAL A 99 2.11 -9.21 -3.20
CA VAL A 99 1.60 -8.97 -1.84
C VAL A 99 2.02 -7.56 -1.43
N SER A 100 1.08 -6.76 -0.94
CA SER A 100 1.31 -5.39 -0.47
C SER A 100 1.10 -5.32 1.04
N SER A 101 2.13 -4.89 1.77
CA SER A 101 2.05 -4.64 3.21
C SER A 101 1.43 -3.26 3.45
N VAL A 102 0.23 -3.24 4.01
CA VAL A 102 -0.52 -1.99 4.27
C VAL A 102 -0.17 -1.44 5.63
N TYR A 103 -0.28 -2.28 6.67
CA TYR A 103 -0.05 -1.85 8.05
C TYR A 103 0.32 -3.03 8.96
N LEU A 104 1.08 -2.76 10.01
CA LEU A 104 1.39 -3.75 11.04
C LEU A 104 1.19 -3.12 12.42
N TYR A 105 0.46 -3.84 13.27
CA TYR A 105 0.34 -3.53 14.69
C TYR A 105 0.57 -4.80 15.49
N TYR A 106 1.23 -4.64 16.64
CA TYR A 106 1.64 -5.75 17.48
C TYR A 106 1.62 -5.40 18.95
N ASP A 107 1.69 -6.41 19.81
CA ASP A 107 1.66 -6.26 21.25
C ASP A 107 3.06 -5.78 21.71
N PRO A 108 3.20 -4.55 22.25
CA PRO A 108 4.48 -3.99 22.65
C PRO A 108 5.26 -4.84 23.68
N ASP A 109 4.57 -5.70 24.44
CA ASP A 109 5.20 -6.63 25.38
C ASP A 109 6.10 -7.65 24.66
N TYR A 110 5.87 -7.85 23.36
CA TYR A 110 6.62 -8.73 22.47
C TYR A 110 7.60 -7.98 21.56
N SER A 111 7.90 -6.71 21.86
CA SER A 111 8.83 -5.89 21.07
C SER A 111 10.22 -6.53 20.91
N PHE A 112 10.67 -7.31 21.89
CA PHE A 112 11.93 -8.07 21.83
C PHE A 112 12.00 -9.09 20.68
N LEU A 113 10.85 -9.53 20.15
CA LEU A 113 10.78 -10.44 19.00
C LEU A 113 10.99 -9.73 17.65
N SER A 114 11.07 -8.39 17.63
CA SER A 114 11.23 -7.61 16.39
C SER A 114 10.16 -7.95 15.35
N LEU A 115 8.89 -7.94 15.76
CA LEU A 115 7.77 -8.44 14.96
C LEU A 115 7.60 -7.76 13.60
N GLY A 116 8.07 -6.53 13.42
CA GLY A 116 8.11 -5.87 12.10
C GLY A 116 9.13 -6.44 11.11
N VAL A 117 10.28 -6.90 11.61
CA VAL A 117 11.25 -7.61 10.76
C VAL A 117 10.74 -9.01 10.45
N TYR A 118 10.21 -9.69 11.48
CA TYR A 118 9.65 -11.02 11.30
C TYR A 118 8.46 -11.03 10.33
N SER A 119 7.52 -10.08 10.43
CA SER A 119 6.39 -10.01 9.51
C SER A 119 6.83 -9.81 8.07
N ALA A 120 7.79 -8.91 7.81
CA ALA A 120 8.35 -8.72 6.48
C ALA A 120 8.98 -10.00 5.92
N LEU A 121 9.76 -10.74 6.73
CA LEU A 121 10.32 -12.04 6.31
C LEU A 121 9.23 -13.08 6.02
N ARG A 122 8.15 -13.09 6.79
CA ARG A 122 7.00 -13.98 6.56
C ARG A 122 6.22 -13.60 5.31
N GLU A 123 6.02 -12.31 5.05
CA GLU A 123 5.36 -11.80 3.85
C GLU A 123 6.21 -12.05 2.59
N ILE A 124 7.55 -11.95 2.67
CA ILE A 124 8.46 -12.37 1.60
C ILE A 124 8.31 -13.88 1.33
N ALA A 125 8.36 -14.70 2.37
CA ALA A 125 8.18 -16.16 2.23
C ALA A 125 6.81 -16.51 1.65
N PHE A 126 5.76 -15.80 2.09
CA PHE A 126 4.40 -16.00 1.62
C PHE A 126 4.24 -15.58 0.15
N THR A 127 4.82 -14.44 -0.26
CA THR A 127 4.86 -14.01 -1.66
C THR A 127 5.48 -15.08 -2.55
N ARG A 128 6.59 -15.69 -2.11
CA ARG A 128 7.25 -16.80 -2.83
C ARG A 128 6.36 -18.04 -2.93
N GLN A 129 5.62 -18.38 -1.88
CA GLN A 129 4.66 -19.49 -1.92
C GLN A 129 3.52 -19.23 -2.90
N LEU A 130 2.97 -18.01 -2.91
CA LEU A 130 1.92 -17.65 -3.87
C LEU A 130 2.43 -17.67 -5.32
N HIS A 131 3.66 -17.22 -5.53
CA HIS A 131 4.33 -17.23 -6.84
C HIS A 131 4.38 -18.64 -7.47
N GLU A 132 4.56 -19.70 -6.67
CA GLU A 132 4.63 -21.08 -7.15
C GLU A 132 3.34 -21.52 -7.88
N LYS A 133 2.18 -20.96 -7.49
CA LYS A 133 0.89 -21.18 -8.17
C LYS A 133 0.55 -20.11 -9.19
N THR A 134 0.89 -18.87 -8.88
CA THR A 134 0.53 -17.69 -9.67
C THR A 134 1.80 -16.95 -10.04
N SER A 135 2.45 -17.36 -11.13
CA SER A 135 3.79 -16.87 -11.53
C SER A 135 3.86 -15.37 -11.79
N GLN A 136 2.72 -14.73 -12.10
CA GLN A 136 2.65 -13.27 -12.23
C GLN A 136 2.77 -12.53 -10.89
N LEU A 137 2.36 -13.16 -9.77
CA LEU A 137 2.53 -12.63 -8.43
C LEU A 137 3.99 -12.85 -8.00
N SER A 138 4.81 -11.83 -8.23
CA SER A 138 6.27 -11.93 -8.07
C SER A 138 6.86 -10.92 -7.10
N TYR A 139 6.08 -9.90 -6.72
CA TYR A 139 6.61 -8.76 -5.98
C TYR A 139 6.05 -8.69 -4.56
N TYR A 140 6.87 -8.21 -3.64
CA TYR A 140 6.43 -7.86 -2.29
C TYR A 140 6.63 -6.37 -2.08
N TYR A 141 5.53 -5.65 -1.87
CA TYR A 141 5.52 -4.21 -1.66
C TYR A 141 5.50 -3.91 -0.17
N MET A 142 6.61 -3.40 0.37
CA MET A 142 6.71 -2.98 1.77
C MET A 142 6.12 -1.59 2.03
N GLY A 143 5.46 -0.98 1.04
CA GLY A 143 5.03 0.42 1.06
C GLY A 143 6.21 1.40 0.98
N PHE A 144 6.01 2.62 1.51
CA PHE A 144 7.02 3.67 1.41
C PHE A 144 8.34 3.29 2.08
N TYR A 145 9.42 3.88 1.56
CA TYR A 145 10.75 3.89 2.15
C TYR A 145 11.21 5.34 2.32
N ILE A 146 11.40 5.76 3.57
CA ILE A 146 11.91 7.09 3.91
C ILE A 146 13.30 6.87 4.53
N HIS A 147 14.34 7.16 3.77
CA HIS A 147 15.73 6.87 4.15
C HIS A 147 16.13 7.52 5.48
N SER A 148 15.67 8.74 5.73
CA SER A 148 15.93 9.48 6.98
C SER A 148 15.09 9.02 8.18
N CYS A 149 14.15 8.07 8.00
CA CYS A 149 13.30 7.57 9.07
C CYS A 149 13.89 6.27 9.67
N PRO A 150 14.36 6.28 10.94
CA PRO A 150 14.94 5.09 11.56
C PRO A 150 13.99 3.89 11.58
N LYS A 151 12.69 4.13 11.80
CA LYS A 151 11.65 3.08 11.81
C LYS A 151 11.45 2.40 10.45
N MET A 152 11.93 3.00 9.36
CA MET A 152 11.76 2.48 7.99
C MET A 152 13.07 2.02 7.35
N LYS A 153 14.22 2.37 7.95
CA LYS A 153 15.55 2.08 7.39
C LYS A 153 15.78 0.58 7.18
N TYR A 154 15.21 -0.27 8.04
CA TYR A 154 15.32 -1.74 7.95
C TYR A 154 14.77 -2.32 6.64
N LYS A 155 13.76 -1.70 6.01
CA LYS A 155 13.21 -2.16 4.73
C LYS A 155 14.27 -2.18 3.64
N GLY A 156 15.23 -1.25 3.74
CA GLY A 156 16.36 -1.16 2.83
C GLY A 156 17.44 -2.21 3.04
N HIS A 157 17.24 -3.24 3.87
CA HIS A 157 18.18 -4.35 4.07
C HIS A 157 17.77 -5.65 3.35
N TYR A 158 16.52 -5.78 2.90
CA TYR A 158 16.07 -6.96 2.16
C TYR A 158 16.58 -6.94 0.73
N ARG A 159 16.94 -8.08 0.16
CA ARG A 159 17.52 -8.17 -1.19
C ARG A 159 17.00 -9.38 -1.98
N PRO A 160 16.83 -9.24 -3.32
CA PRO A 160 16.90 -7.99 -4.09
C PRO A 160 15.77 -7.01 -3.72
N SER A 161 15.94 -5.70 -3.99
CA SER A 161 14.92 -4.68 -3.72
C SER A 161 15.12 -3.45 -4.58
N ASP A 162 14.01 -2.80 -4.94
CA ASP A 162 13.99 -1.64 -5.82
C ASP A 162 13.25 -0.46 -5.16
N LEU A 163 13.60 0.76 -5.56
CA LEU A 163 12.85 1.97 -5.24
C LEU A 163 12.28 2.58 -6.53
N LEU A 164 11.06 3.09 -6.44
CA LEU A 164 10.42 3.80 -7.55
C LEU A 164 11.04 5.19 -7.70
N CYS A 165 11.55 5.52 -8.89
CA CYS A 165 12.06 6.86 -9.20
C CYS A 165 10.92 7.88 -9.11
N PRO A 166 11.06 8.98 -8.32
CA PRO A 166 9.98 9.94 -8.10
C PRO A 166 9.66 10.83 -9.31
N GLU A 167 10.44 10.76 -10.39
CA GLU A 167 10.29 11.60 -11.58
C GLU A 167 9.94 10.82 -12.84
N THR A 168 10.45 9.58 -12.97
CA THR A 168 10.27 8.75 -14.18
C THR A 168 9.41 7.51 -13.93
N TYR A 169 9.07 7.23 -12.67
CA TYR A 169 8.27 6.07 -12.25
C TYR A 169 8.82 4.71 -12.72
N VAL A 170 10.13 4.62 -12.94
CA VAL A 170 10.84 3.34 -13.14
C VAL A 170 11.38 2.80 -11.82
N TRP A 171 11.38 1.48 -11.67
CA TRP A 171 12.00 0.81 -10.53
C TRP A 171 13.51 0.75 -10.71
N VAL A 172 14.27 1.18 -9.69
CA VAL A 172 15.73 1.22 -9.69
C VAL A 172 16.26 0.42 -8.49
N PRO A 173 17.27 -0.45 -8.67
CA PRO A 173 17.85 -1.21 -7.56
C PRO A 173 18.28 -0.29 -6.42
N ILE A 174 17.89 -0.65 -5.20
CA ILE A 174 18.06 0.21 -4.02
C ILE A 174 19.54 0.59 -3.79
N GLU A 175 20.49 -0.28 -4.13
CA GLU A 175 21.92 -0.02 -4.01
C GLU A 175 22.37 1.18 -4.84
N GLN A 176 21.72 1.44 -5.97
CA GLN A 176 22.01 2.59 -6.83
C GLN A 176 21.36 3.88 -6.28
N CYS A 177 20.30 3.75 -5.50
CA CYS A 177 19.56 4.86 -4.92
C CYS A 177 20.19 5.39 -3.61
N LEU A 178 20.76 4.50 -2.80
CA LEU A 178 21.27 4.82 -1.45
C LEU A 178 22.33 5.94 -1.43
N PRO A 179 23.35 5.97 -2.31
CA PRO A 179 24.35 7.04 -2.29
C PRO A 179 23.76 8.44 -2.44
N SER A 180 22.72 8.59 -3.28
CA SER A 180 22.03 9.87 -3.46
C SER A 180 21.20 10.22 -2.21
N LEU A 181 20.54 9.24 -1.60
CA LEU A 181 19.68 9.43 -0.43
C LEU A 181 20.43 9.81 0.85
N GLU A 182 21.72 9.48 0.96
CA GLU A 182 22.58 9.97 2.06
C GLU A 182 22.83 11.48 1.97
N ASN A 183 22.74 12.06 0.76
CA ASN A 183 23.03 13.48 0.51
C ASN A 183 21.76 14.36 0.42
N SER A 184 20.65 13.81 -0.06
CA SER A 184 19.40 14.56 -0.23
C SER A 184 18.16 13.70 0.04
N LYS A 185 17.14 14.32 0.65
CA LYS A 185 15.84 13.69 0.90
C LYS A 185 15.06 13.42 -0.39
N TYR A 186 15.26 14.24 -1.42
CA TYR A 186 14.66 14.09 -2.74
C TYR A 186 15.76 13.87 -3.77
N CYS A 187 15.69 12.74 -4.46
CA CYS A 187 16.68 12.35 -5.46
C CYS A 187 15.98 11.69 -6.64
N ARG A 188 16.35 12.09 -7.86
CA ARG A 188 16.08 11.31 -9.06
C ARG A 188 16.96 10.05 -9.04
N PHE A 189 16.37 8.88 -9.24
CA PHE A 189 17.12 7.61 -9.23
C PHE A 189 17.51 7.12 -10.63
N ASN A 190 16.73 7.48 -11.65
CA ASN A 190 17.06 7.16 -13.03
C ASN A 190 18.31 7.94 -13.46
N GLN A 191 19.34 7.21 -13.90
CA GLN A 191 20.65 7.76 -14.27
C GLN A 191 20.64 8.45 -15.64
N ASP A 192 19.63 8.21 -16.47
CA ASP A 192 19.44 8.94 -17.72
C ASP A 192 18.80 10.31 -17.42
N PRO A 193 19.52 11.43 -17.67
CA PRO A 193 19.00 12.77 -17.43
C PRO A 193 17.86 13.14 -18.39
N GLU A 194 17.81 12.53 -19.59
CA GLU A 194 16.79 12.80 -20.60
C GLU A 194 15.55 11.91 -20.43
N ALA A 195 15.61 10.89 -19.56
CA ALA A 195 14.46 10.04 -19.30
C ALA A 195 13.28 10.84 -18.73
N VAL A 196 12.07 10.43 -19.08
CA VAL A 196 10.83 11.04 -18.62
C VAL A 196 9.88 9.96 -18.18
N ASP A 197 8.85 10.31 -17.41
CA ASP A 197 7.73 9.41 -17.15
C ASP A 197 7.13 8.94 -18.49
N GLU A 198 7.23 7.64 -18.77
CA GLU A 198 6.65 7.03 -19.98
C GLU A 198 5.12 7.07 -19.96
N GLY A 199 4.53 7.05 -18.76
CA GLY A 199 3.10 7.17 -18.50
C GLY A 199 2.58 8.60 -18.56
N ARG A 200 3.44 9.61 -18.72
CA ARG A 200 3.05 11.02 -18.71
C ARG A 200 1.97 11.28 -19.75
N SER A 201 1.01 12.14 -19.40
CA SER A 201 -0.02 12.53 -20.36
C SER A 201 0.60 13.24 -21.57
N LYS A 202 0.32 12.73 -22.77
CA LYS A 202 0.72 13.31 -24.07
C LYS A 202 -0.44 14.04 -24.74
N GLU A 203 -1.67 13.71 -24.34
CA GLU A 203 -2.91 14.25 -24.90
C GLU A 203 -3.82 14.77 -23.78
N PRO A 204 -3.47 15.88 -23.11
CA PRO A 204 -4.25 16.41 -21.99
C PRO A 204 -5.68 16.81 -22.39
N ASP A 205 -5.92 17.08 -23.68
CA ASP A 205 -7.26 17.39 -24.19
C ASP A 205 -8.26 16.21 -24.11
N ARG A 206 -7.77 14.97 -23.98
CA ARG A 206 -8.58 13.76 -23.82
C ARG A 206 -8.98 13.48 -22.37
N LEU A 207 -8.40 14.20 -21.42
CA LEU A 207 -8.73 14.09 -20.01
C LEU A 207 -10.22 14.32 -19.77
N GLN A 208 -10.84 13.50 -18.92
CA GLN A 208 -12.27 13.61 -18.63
C GLN A 208 -12.51 14.63 -17.51
N VAL A 209 -13.29 15.67 -17.81
CA VAL A 209 -13.73 16.69 -16.84
C VAL A 209 -15.19 16.45 -16.51
N PHE A 210 -15.52 16.42 -15.22
CA PHE A 210 -16.89 16.46 -14.75
C PHE A 210 -17.26 17.88 -14.34
N HIS A 211 -18.15 18.52 -15.10
CA HIS A 211 -18.62 19.87 -14.86
C HIS A 211 -20.12 19.98 -15.15
N LYS A 212 -20.88 20.68 -14.28
CA LYS A 212 -22.33 20.89 -14.44
C LYS A 212 -23.11 19.61 -14.77
N LYS A 213 -22.79 18.50 -14.07
CA LYS A 213 -23.39 17.17 -14.26
C LYS A 213 -23.17 16.55 -15.64
N ALA A 214 -22.19 17.03 -16.40
CA ALA A 214 -21.78 16.46 -17.66
C ALA A 214 -20.31 16.02 -17.59
N ILE A 215 -20.00 14.94 -18.31
CA ILE A 215 -18.64 14.48 -18.56
C ILE A 215 -18.26 14.98 -19.96
N LEU A 216 -17.14 15.69 -20.07
CA LEU A 216 -16.63 16.16 -21.34
C LEU A 216 -15.10 16.12 -21.38
N PRO A 217 -14.48 15.93 -22.56
CA PRO A 217 -13.04 16.06 -22.70
C PRO A 217 -12.57 17.47 -22.36
N TYR A 218 -11.39 17.60 -21.75
CA TYR A 218 -10.81 18.89 -21.40
C TYR A 218 -10.67 19.82 -22.62
N GLY A 219 -10.37 19.28 -23.81
CA GLY A 219 -10.30 20.05 -25.05
C GLY A 219 -11.62 20.74 -25.44
N VAL A 220 -12.76 20.20 -25.01
CA VAL A 220 -14.09 20.84 -25.16
C VAL A 220 -14.32 21.84 -24.02
N TYR A 221 -13.97 21.47 -22.80
CA TYR A 221 -14.12 22.31 -21.61
C TYR A 221 -13.35 23.64 -21.73
N LYS A 222 -12.08 23.60 -22.13
CA LYS A 222 -11.23 24.80 -22.29
C LYS A 222 -11.71 25.78 -23.38
N LYS A 223 -12.48 25.30 -24.36
CA LYS A 223 -13.09 26.18 -25.37
C LYS A 223 -14.24 26.99 -24.78
N GLN A 224 -14.92 26.44 -23.78
CA GLN A 224 -16.03 27.10 -23.07
C GLN A 224 -15.53 28.04 -21.98
N ARG A 225 -14.33 27.79 -21.42
CA ARG A 225 -13.69 28.62 -20.39
C ARG A 225 -12.25 28.97 -20.79
N ARG A 226 -12.03 30.23 -21.19
CA ARG A 226 -10.70 30.77 -21.47
C ARG A 226 -10.07 31.29 -20.19
N ASP A 227 -9.68 30.40 -19.28
CA ASP A 227 -8.96 30.72 -18.05
C ASP A 227 -7.56 30.05 -18.07
N PRO A 228 -6.47 30.81 -18.24
CA PRO A 228 -5.10 30.26 -18.25
C PRO A 228 -4.70 29.58 -16.93
N SER A 229 -5.29 29.96 -15.79
CA SER A 229 -4.98 29.34 -14.50
C SER A 229 -5.57 27.93 -14.39
N GLU A 230 -6.71 27.68 -15.03
CA GLU A 230 -7.28 26.33 -15.13
C GLU A 230 -6.44 25.41 -15.99
N GLU A 231 -5.85 25.92 -17.08
CA GLU A 231 -4.98 25.13 -17.96
C GLU A 231 -3.75 24.61 -17.23
N ALA A 232 -3.05 25.47 -16.48
CA ALA A 232 -1.91 25.03 -15.67
C ALA A 232 -2.29 23.95 -14.66
N SER A 233 -3.43 24.10 -13.97
CA SER A 233 -3.91 23.11 -12.99
C SER A 233 -4.28 21.76 -13.63
N VAL A 234 -4.94 21.78 -14.79
CA VAL A 234 -5.35 20.55 -15.49
C VAL A 234 -4.13 19.83 -16.06
N LEU A 235 -3.16 20.56 -16.63
CA LEU A 235 -1.91 19.98 -17.11
C LEU A 235 -1.09 19.37 -15.95
N GLN A 236 -1.01 20.06 -14.82
CA GLN A 236 -0.37 19.50 -13.62
C GLN A 236 -1.06 18.22 -13.17
N TYR A 237 -2.40 18.20 -13.08
CA TYR A 237 -3.13 16.98 -12.76
C TYR A 237 -2.85 15.86 -13.77
N ALA A 238 -2.91 16.13 -15.08
CA ALA A 238 -2.66 15.15 -16.13
C ALA A 238 -1.23 14.57 -16.05
N SER A 239 -0.25 15.40 -15.65
CA SER A 239 1.12 14.95 -15.40
C SER A 239 1.26 14.03 -14.19
N LEU A 240 0.48 14.27 -13.13
CA LEU A 240 0.54 13.49 -11.89
C LEU A 240 -0.19 12.13 -12.00
N VAL A 241 -1.31 12.08 -12.72
CA VAL A 241 -2.09 10.84 -12.87
C VAL A 241 -1.63 9.97 -14.04
N GLY A 242 -0.96 10.56 -15.03
CA GLY A 242 -0.57 9.88 -16.27
C GLY A 242 -1.73 9.68 -17.25
N GLN A 243 -1.41 9.36 -18.51
CA GLN A 243 -2.39 9.27 -19.61
C GLN A 243 -3.51 8.26 -19.33
N ALA A 244 -3.15 7.04 -18.92
CA ALA A 244 -4.11 5.94 -18.74
C ALA A 244 -5.16 6.22 -17.66
N CYS A 245 -4.78 6.96 -16.61
CA CYS A 245 -5.71 7.37 -15.56
C CYS A 245 -6.47 8.64 -15.94
N ALA A 246 -5.83 9.61 -16.58
CA ALA A 246 -6.47 10.86 -17.02
C ALA A 246 -7.69 10.62 -17.94
N GLU A 247 -7.70 9.54 -18.71
CA GLU A 247 -8.82 9.17 -19.59
C GLU A 247 -9.95 8.41 -18.88
N ARG A 248 -9.71 7.86 -17.69
CA ARG A 248 -10.68 7.02 -16.95
C ARG A 248 -11.19 7.68 -15.67
N MET A 249 -10.39 8.56 -15.07
CA MET A 249 -10.74 9.33 -13.89
C MET A 249 -11.42 10.63 -14.30
N LEU A 250 -12.35 11.10 -13.46
CA LEU A 250 -13.07 12.35 -13.69
C LEU A 250 -12.43 13.46 -12.85
N LEU A 251 -11.88 14.47 -13.53
CA LEU A 251 -11.44 15.70 -12.88
C LEU A 251 -12.66 16.58 -12.58
N PHE A 252 -13.01 16.67 -11.29
CA PHE A 252 -14.13 17.49 -10.85
C PHE A 252 -13.81 18.99 -11.00
N ARG A 253 -14.74 19.74 -11.62
CA ARG A 253 -14.72 21.20 -11.69
C ARG A 253 -16.10 21.77 -11.39
N SER A 254 -16.20 22.55 -10.33
CA SER A 254 -17.44 23.24 -9.91
C SER A 254 -17.88 24.31 -10.89
#